data_AF-A0A0N9XJX3-F1
#
_entry.id   AF-A0A0N9XJX3-F1
#
_cell.length_a   1.000
_cell.length_b   1.000
_cell.length_c   1.000
_cell.angle_alpha   90.00
_cell.angle_beta   90.00
_cell.angle_gamma   90.00
#
_symmetry.space_group_name_H-M   'P 1'
#
loop_
_entity.id
_entity.type
_entity.pdbx_description
1 polymer ?
#
loop_
_entity_poly.entity_id
_entity_poly.type
_entity_poly.pdbx_seq_one_letter_code
_entity_poly.pdbx_strand_id
1 'polypeptide(L)'
;MTPLPRRLLTVLATLLVAAVASACAAETRTAQIEVVPEVLTLPGETVTRFHYLPGGPSDSRFPDQNWADLYMPAGNHAFNSVPLVVLIHGGGWKSTMGAGVLDGLARELAGRGMAVYNIEYRRVGSGGGWPTTFDDVASAMDYVAKLTLRYPQLAADDALVVGHSAGAQLAVWASTRHDLHGDEVGSRPLFRPTRVISLAGPLDMVYAANRGDNHIVAVLGGRPAEVPQRYASVDPIQNLDPEVPVIAVHGTLDTVVSPANSQRYVAALKKRGGRASLEMIPGENHTSIVSTRSPGFKRVLHLITATSEAEQDQLPVK
;
A
#
# COMPACT_ATOMS: atom_id res chain seq x y z
N MET A 1 47.73 -86.93 -37.41
CA MET A 1 47.09 -87.42 -38.65
C MET A 1 46.05 -86.41 -39.08
N THR A 2 46.13 -85.98 -40.35
CA THR A 2 45.15 -85.24 -41.19
C THR A 2 43.66 -85.32 -40.79
N PRO A 3 42.75 -84.46 -41.32
CA PRO A 3 42.82 -83.04 -41.68
C PRO A 3 41.51 -82.24 -41.35
N LEU A 4 41.53 -80.93 -41.68
CA LEU A 4 40.43 -80.04 -42.13
C LEU A 4 39.17 -80.74 -42.71
N PRO A 5 37.94 -80.12 -42.68
CA PRO A 5 37.68 -79.03 -43.65
C PRO A 5 36.52 -78.01 -43.39
N ARG A 6 36.63 -76.89 -44.13
CA ARG A 6 35.60 -76.19 -44.96
C ARG A 6 34.31 -75.68 -44.29
N ARG A 7 34.11 -74.36 -44.21
CA ARG A 7 33.66 -73.38 -45.23
C ARG A 7 32.13 -73.17 -45.25
N LEU A 8 31.80 -71.88 -45.33
CA LEU A 8 30.70 -71.22 -46.05
C LEU A 8 29.41 -70.81 -45.31
N LEU A 9 29.24 -69.48 -45.24
CA LEU A 9 28.07 -68.64 -45.53
C LEU A 9 26.67 -69.16 -45.19
N THR A 10 25.92 -68.41 -44.36
CA THR A 10 24.69 -67.73 -44.82
C THR A 10 24.30 -66.51 -43.97
N VAL A 11 23.71 -65.57 -44.69
CA VAL A 11 23.11 -64.27 -44.37
C VAL A 11 21.78 -64.38 -43.59
N LEU A 12 21.48 -63.46 -42.66
CA LEU A 12 20.38 -62.47 -42.69
C LEU A 12 19.94 -62.05 -41.27
N ALA A 13 19.52 -60.78 -41.20
CA ALA A 13 19.22 -59.93 -40.07
C ALA A 13 18.10 -60.36 -39.10
N THR A 14 18.16 -59.86 -37.87
CA THR A 14 16.99 -59.25 -37.21
C THR A 14 17.43 -58.30 -36.09
N LEU A 15 16.85 -57.10 -36.09
CA LEU A 15 17.03 -56.04 -35.10
C LEU A 15 16.58 -56.49 -33.70
N LEU A 16 17.29 -56.04 -32.67
CA LEU A 16 16.65 -55.62 -31.42
C LEU A 16 17.40 -54.42 -30.82
N VAL A 17 16.68 -53.32 -30.69
CA VAL A 17 17.09 -52.07 -30.03
C VAL A 17 16.95 -52.27 -28.52
N ALA A 18 18.02 -51.97 -27.76
CA ALA A 18 17.93 -51.76 -26.32
C ALA A 18 18.62 -50.43 -25.99
N ALA A 19 17.82 -49.50 -25.48
CA ALA A 19 18.21 -48.14 -25.12
C ALA A 19 19.17 -48.13 -23.92
N VAL A 20 20.25 -47.34 -24.03
CA VAL A 20 21.12 -46.99 -22.90
C VAL A 20 20.69 -45.60 -22.43
N ALA A 21 20.13 -45.52 -21.22
CA ALA A 21 19.80 -44.28 -20.56
C ALA A 21 21.09 -43.60 -20.07
N SER A 22 21.45 -42.46 -20.68
CA SER A 22 22.49 -41.57 -20.19
C SER A 22 21.81 -40.37 -19.52
N ALA A 23 21.93 -40.26 -18.21
CA ALA A 23 21.38 -39.16 -17.43
C ALA A 23 22.30 -37.93 -17.53
N CYS A 24 21.92 -36.95 -18.34
CA CYS A 24 22.46 -35.59 -18.26
C CYS A 24 21.70 -34.83 -17.17
N ALA A 25 22.36 -34.53 -16.06
CA ALA A 25 21.87 -33.56 -15.09
C ALA A 25 21.98 -32.16 -15.70
N ALA A 26 20.85 -31.58 -16.10
CA ALA A 26 20.78 -30.18 -16.49
C ALA A 26 20.57 -29.34 -15.21
N GLU A 27 21.60 -28.60 -14.80
CA GLU A 27 21.45 -27.52 -13.82
C GLU A 27 20.45 -26.51 -14.38
N THR A 28 19.29 -26.43 -13.75
CA THR A 28 18.27 -25.44 -14.09
C THR A 28 18.72 -24.10 -13.51
N ARG A 29 19.44 -23.33 -14.32
CA ARG A 29 19.75 -21.93 -14.02
C ARG A 29 18.44 -21.15 -14.12
N THR A 30 17.79 -20.91 -12.99
CA THR A 30 16.66 -20.00 -12.90
C THR A 30 17.16 -18.60 -13.27
N ALA A 31 16.87 -18.18 -14.49
CA ALA A 31 17.06 -16.80 -14.90
C ALA A 31 16.16 -15.94 -14.01
N GLN A 32 16.74 -15.27 -13.01
CA GLN A 32 16.07 -14.17 -12.34
C GLN A 32 15.86 -13.09 -13.39
N ILE A 33 14.61 -12.91 -13.83
CA ILE A 33 14.24 -11.75 -14.64
C ILE A 33 14.45 -10.54 -13.74
N GLU A 34 15.50 -9.78 -13.99
CA GLU A 34 15.73 -8.49 -13.35
C GLU A 34 14.65 -7.54 -13.87
N VAL A 35 13.58 -7.37 -13.09
CA VAL A 35 12.51 -6.42 -13.41
C VAL A 35 13.08 -5.02 -13.23
N VAL A 36 13.54 -4.42 -14.32
CA VAL A 36 13.92 -3.00 -14.36
C VAL A 36 12.63 -2.19 -14.18
N PRO A 37 12.53 -1.33 -13.14
CA PRO A 37 11.31 -0.58 -12.92
C PRO A 37 11.09 0.44 -14.04
N GLU A 38 9.82 0.72 -14.33
CA GLU A 38 9.44 1.76 -15.27
C GLU A 38 9.76 3.13 -14.67
N VAL A 39 10.55 3.94 -15.38
CA VAL A 39 11.00 5.27 -14.94
C VAL A 39 10.50 6.33 -15.91
N LEU A 40 9.73 7.29 -15.39
CA LEU A 40 9.25 8.46 -16.11
C LEU A 40 9.85 9.74 -15.50
N THR A 41 10.62 10.49 -16.28
CA THR A 41 11.15 11.79 -15.87
C THR A 41 10.21 12.91 -16.30
N LEU A 42 9.78 13.73 -15.35
CA LEU A 42 8.90 14.88 -15.58
C LEU A 42 9.60 16.16 -15.11
N PRO A 43 9.16 17.36 -15.53
CA PRO A 43 9.81 18.59 -15.10
C PRO A 43 9.76 18.73 -13.57
N GLY A 44 10.90 18.52 -12.90
CA GLY A 44 11.04 18.67 -11.44
C GLY A 44 10.96 17.38 -10.62
N GLU A 45 10.67 16.23 -11.22
CA GLU A 45 10.53 14.95 -10.49
C GLU A 45 10.82 13.72 -11.35
N THR A 46 11.19 12.62 -10.70
CA THR A 46 11.31 11.30 -11.35
C THR A 46 10.30 10.34 -10.72
N VAL A 47 9.48 9.70 -11.55
CA VAL A 47 8.50 8.70 -11.12
C VAL A 47 9.04 7.32 -11.46
N THR A 48 9.15 6.44 -10.46
CA THR A 48 9.59 5.05 -10.65
C THR A 48 8.53 4.09 -10.12
N ARG A 49 8.07 3.15 -10.94
CA ARG A 49 7.09 2.14 -10.53
C ARG A 49 7.74 0.90 -9.94
N PHE A 50 7.25 0.46 -8.78
CA PHE A 50 7.65 -0.77 -8.11
C PHE A 50 6.48 -1.72 -7.99
N HIS A 51 6.71 -3.02 -8.16
CA HIS A 51 5.77 -4.06 -7.74
C HIS A 51 6.21 -4.61 -6.39
N TYR A 52 5.35 -4.47 -5.37
CA TYR A 52 5.73 -4.79 -4.00
C TYR A 52 5.44 -6.23 -3.58
N LEU A 53 4.62 -6.96 -4.36
CA LEU A 53 4.40 -8.39 -4.15
C LEU A 53 5.44 -9.25 -4.90
N PRO A 54 5.91 -10.37 -4.31
CA PRO A 54 6.76 -11.32 -5.00
C PRO A 54 6.00 -11.98 -6.16
N GLY A 55 6.58 -12.00 -7.37
CA GLY A 55 6.04 -12.73 -8.53
C GLY A 55 5.45 -11.89 -9.67
N GLY A 56 5.57 -10.55 -9.62
CA GLY A 56 4.96 -9.68 -10.62
C GLY A 56 3.46 -9.49 -10.36
N PRO A 57 2.67 -8.92 -11.30
CA PRO A 57 1.23 -8.73 -11.10
C PRO A 57 0.57 -10.07 -10.71
N SER A 58 0.00 -10.10 -9.50
CA SER A 58 -0.40 -11.31 -8.77
C SER A 58 -1.59 -12.06 -9.38
N ASP A 59 -2.21 -11.49 -10.42
CA ASP A 59 -3.32 -12.07 -11.14
C ASP A 59 -3.32 -11.52 -12.57
N SER A 60 -3.16 -12.40 -13.57
CA SER A 60 -3.20 -12.00 -14.98
C SER A 60 -4.55 -11.41 -15.41
N ARG A 61 -5.59 -11.51 -14.56
CA ARG A 61 -6.90 -10.88 -14.76
C ARG A 61 -6.90 -9.40 -14.37
N PHE A 62 -5.98 -8.96 -13.51
CA PHE A 62 -5.87 -7.58 -13.03
C PHE A 62 -4.40 -7.13 -13.00
N PRO A 63 -3.74 -7.03 -14.17
CA PRO A 63 -2.30 -6.76 -14.27
C PRO A 63 -1.89 -5.39 -13.73
N ASP A 64 -2.84 -4.47 -13.56
CA ASP A 64 -2.60 -3.07 -13.19
C ASP A 64 -2.72 -2.82 -11.68
N GLN A 65 -2.47 -3.82 -10.85
CA GLN A 65 -2.56 -3.72 -9.38
C GLN A 65 -1.28 -4.17 -8.69
N ASN A 66 -1.18 -3.91 -7.38
CA ASN A 66 -0.02 -4.26 -6.56
C ASN A 66 1.29 -3.61 -6.98
N TRP A 67 1.21 -2.33 -7.32
CA TRP A 67 2.35 -1.48 -7.60
C TRP A 67 2.32 -0.22 -6.76
N ALA A 68 3.43 0.50 -6.74
CA ALA A 68 3.51 1.82 -6.16
C ALA A 68 4.45 2.69 -6.98
N ASP A 69 4.04 3.94 -7.20
CA ASP A 69 4.86 4.92 -7.89
C ASP A 69 5.61 5.74 -6.85
N LEU A 70 6.93 5.72 -6.92
CA LEU A 70 7.81 6.59 -6.15
C LEU A 70 8.09 7.85 -6.96
N TYR A 71 7.55 8.98 -6.49
CA TYR A 71 7.88 10.31 -6.97
C TYR A 71 9.07 10.83 -6.16
N MET A 72 10.21 11.02 -6.83
CA MET A 72 11.40 11.61 -6.24
C MET A 72 11.52 13.09 -6.62
N PRO A 73 11.81 13.99 -5.66
CA PRO A 73 12.13 15.38 -5.97
C PRO A 73 13.41 15.47 -6.79
N ALA A 74 13.50 16.43 -7.71
CA ALA A 74 14.70 16.66 -8.50
C ALA A 74 15.93 17.02 -7.63
N GLY A 75 17.12 16.75 -8.17
CA GLY A 75 18.40 17.10 -7.56
C GLY A 75 19.11 15.91 -6.91
N ASN A 76 20.32 16.18 -6.41
CA ASN A 76 21.09 15.23 -5.63
C ASN A 76 20.71 15.39 -4.16
N HIS A 77 20.44 14.27 -3.50
CA HIS A 77 20.01 14.25 -2.10
C HIS A 77 21.03 13.51 -1.26
N ALA A 78 21.24 13.99 -0.03
CA ALA A 78 22.12 13.34 0.92
C ALA A 78 21.43 12.09 1.51
N PHE A 79 22.21 11.27 2.20
CA PHE A 79 21.67 10.17 3.00
C PHE A 79 20.63 10.68 4.00
N ASN A 80 19.49 9.99 4.11
CA ASN A 80 18.42 10.28 5.08
C ASN A 80 17.95 11.75 5.10
N SER A 81 17.90 12.42 3.94
CA SER A 81 17.59 13.86 3.87
C SER A 81 16.25 14.19 3.19
N VAL A 82 15.59 13.21 2.56
CA VAL A 82 14.35 13.42 1.81
C VAL A 82 13.18 12.85 2.62
N PRO A 83 12.27 13.69 3.14
CA PRO A 83 11.10 13.19 3.86
C PRO A 83 10.27 12.26 2.99
N LEU A 84 9.84 11.12 3.56
CA LEU A 84 9.02 10.14 2.86
C LEU A 84 7.55 10.30 3.24
N VAL A 85 6.70 10.48 2.23
CA VAL A 85 5.24 10.46 2.35
C VAL A 85 4.68 9.24 1.63
N VAL A 86 3.98 8.35 2.34
CA VAL A 86 3.22 7.26 1.72
C VAL A 86 1.79 7.73 1.47
N LEU A 87 1.31 7.64 0.22
CA LEU A 87 -0.06 7.98 -0.14
C LEU A 87 -0.90 6.73 -0.36
N ILE A 88 -2.09 6.71 0.24
CA ILE A 88 -3.09 5.66 0.07
C ILE A 88 -4.40 6.25 -0.46
N HIS A 89 -4.77 5.86 -1.68
CA HIS A 89 -5.92 6.43 -2.35
C HIS A 89 -7.27 5.93 -1.81
N GLY A 90 -8.32 6.70 -2.08
CA GLY A 90 -9.70 6.38 -1.75
C GLY A 90 -10.43 5.59 -2.84
N GLY A 91 -11.76 5.76 -2.90
CA GLY A 91 -12.61 5.12 -3.91
C GLY A 91 -13.55 4.04 -3.36
N GLY A 92 -13.78 4.03 -2.04
CA GLY A 92 -14.69 3.10 -1.38
C GLY A 92 -14.28 1.64 -1.54
N TRP A 93 -12.97 1.39 -1.64
CA TRP A 93 -12.39 0.06 -1.92
C TRP A 93 -12.95 -0.62 -3.18
N LYS A 94 -13.48 0.14 -4.14
CA LYS A 94 -13.97 -0.38 -5.43
C LYS A 94 -12.90 -0.25 -6.51
N SER A 95 -12.86 -1.20 -7.43
CA SER A 95 -11.92 -1.22 -8.56
C SER A 95 -12.10 -0.07 -9.57
N THR A 96 -13.11 0.79 -9.41
CA THR A 96 -13.40 1.91 -10.32
C THR A 96 -12.45 3.11 -10.20
N MET A 97 -11.68 3.20 -9.11
CA MET A 97 -10.69 4.25 -8.87
C MET A 97 -9.41 3.61 -8.33
N GLY A 98 -8.25 4.10 -8.79
CA GLY A 98 -6.92 3.63 -8.38
C GLY A 98 -6.02 4.77 -7.89
N ALA A 99 -4.74 4.49 -7.67
CA ALA A 99 -3.76 5.43 -7.12
C ALA A 99 -3.63 6.75 -7.91
N GLY A 100 -3.97 6.74 -9.21
CA GLY A 100 -3.93 7.91 -10.07
C GLY A 100 -4.80 9.09 -9.61
N VAL A 101 -5.81 8.86 -8.77
CA VAL A 101 -6.62 9.96 -8.19
C VAL A 101 -5.81 10.86 -7.26
N LEU A 102 -4.67 10.39 -6.75
CA LEU A 102 -3.75 11.16 -5.91
C LEU A 102 -2.51 11.67 -6.65
N ASP A 103 -2.38 11.46 -7.97
CA ASP A 103 -1.20 11.90 -8.73
C ASP A 103 -0.97 13.41 -8.61
N GLY A 104 -2.05 14.21 -8.66
CA GLY A 104 -1.94 15.66 -8.48
C GLY A 104 -1.35 16.05 -7.12
N LEU A 105 -1.75 15.35 -6.05
CA LEU A 105 -1.19 15.56 -4.71
C LEU A 105 0.26 15.07 -4.63
N ALA A 106 0.57 13.90 -5.21
CA ALA A 106 1.92 13.35 -5.22
C ALA A 106 2.92 14.31 -5.87
N ARG A 107 2.54 14.93 -7.01
CA ARG A 107 3.36 15.92 -7.72
C ARG A 107 3.56 17.20 -6.92
N GLU A 108 2.50 17.72 -6.32
CA GLU A 108 2.58 18.92 -5.47
C GLU A 108 3.49 18.72 -4.25
N LEU A 109 3.51 17.51 -3.68
CA LEU A 109 4.42 17.15 -2.60
C LEU A 109 5.86 16.91 -3.11
N ALA A 110 6.03 16.22 -4.23
CA ALA A 110 7.35 16.03 -4.85
C ALA A 110 8.02 17.36 -5.23
N GLY A 111 7.26 18.29 -5.81
CA GLY A 111 7.72 19.65 -6.11
C GLY A 111 8.08 20.49 -4.87
N ARG A 112 7.74 20.02 -3.67
CA ARG A 112 8.11 20.63 -2.38
C ARG A 112 9.25 19.92 -1.67
N GLY A 113 9.93 18.97 -2.34
CA GLY A 113 11.11 18.31 -1.79
C GLY A 113 10.84 17.02 -1.01
N MET A 114 9.61 16.51 -1.01
CA MET A 114 9.27 15.23 -0.39
C MET A 114 9.37 14.09 -1.41
N ALA A 115 9.80 12.91 -0.98
CA ALA A 115 9.59 11.69 -1.75
C ALA A 115 8.17 11.16 -1.48
N VAL A 116 7.45 10.76 -2.53
CA VAL A 116 6.07 10.27 -2.39
C VAL A 116 5.96 8.85 -2.90
N TYR A 117 5.57 7.92 -2.03
CA TYR A 117 5.30 6.53 -2.37
C TYR A 117 3.77 6.33 -2.48
N ASN A 118 3.23 6.44 -3.69
CA ASN A 118 1.79 6.37 -3.97
C ASN A 118 1.39 4.92 -4.31
N ILE A 119 0.65 4.25 -3.41
CA ILE A 119 0.41 2.81 -3.50
C ILE A 119 -0.91 2.48 -4.21
N GLU A 120 -0.90 1.45 -5.05
CA GLU A 120 -2.06 0.82 -5.68
C GLU A 120 -2.24 -0.59 -5.11
N TYR A 121 -3.45 -0.93 -4.64
CA TYR A 121 -3.76 -2.20 -3.95
C TYR A 121 -5.01 -2.86 -4.52
N ARG A 122 -5.18 -4.19 -4.40
CA ARG A 122 -6.38 -4.83 -4.96
C ARG A 122 -7.64 -4.42 -4.20
N ARG A 123 -8.74 -4.28 -4.94
CA ARG A 123 -10.02 -3.75 -4.46
C ARG A 123 -11.18 -4.68 -4.76
N VAL A 124 -12.34 -4.43 -4.15
CA VAL A 124 -13.58 -5.13 -4.47
C VAL A 124 -13.90 -4.93 -5.95
N GLY A 125 -14.12 -6.04 -6.65
CA GLY A 125 -14.30 -6.06 -8.12
C GLY A 125 -13.01 -6.29 -8.91
N SER A 126 -11.86 -6.44 -8.25
CA SER A 126 -10.57 -6.76 -8.88
C SER A 126 -9.70 -7.70 -8.04
N GLY A 127 -10.33 -8.66 -7.35
CA GLY A 127 -9.61 -9.65 -6.52
C GLY A 127 -9.24 -9.17 -5.10
N GLY A 128 -9.62 -7.95 -4.72
CA GLY A 128 -9.51 -7.44 -3.35
C GLY A 128 -10.74 -7.74 -2.49
N GLY A 129 -10.88 -6.98 -1.40
CA GLY A 129 -11.78 -7.27 -0.28
C GLY A 129 -11.03 -7.96 0.86
N TRP A 130 -11.77 -8.46 1.85
CA TRP A 130 -11.20 -9.16 2.98
C TRP A 130 -10.62 -10.53 2.59
N PRO A 131 -9.38 -10.88 3.02
CA PRO A 131 -8.36 -10.03 3.65
C PRO A 131 -7.44 -9.32 2.64
N THR A 132 -7.49 -9.73 1.37
CA THR A 132 -6.55 -9.35 0.30
C THR A 132 -6.22 -7.86 0.21
N THR A 133 -7.20 -6.96 0.30
CA THR A 133 -6.97 -5.52 0.25
C THR A 133 -6.05 -5.04 1.37
N PHE A 134 -6.22 -5.60 2.56
CA PHE A 134 -5.44 -5.24 3.74
C PHE A 134 -4.05 -5.88 3.67
N ASP A 135 -3.95 -7.13 3.21
CA ASP A 135 -2.65 -7.80 2.96
C ASP A 135 -1.81 -7.05 1.93
N ASP A 136 -2.45 -6.51 0.88
CA ASP A 136 -1.77 -5.73 -0.15
C ASP A 136 -1.21 -4.42 0.40
N VAL A 137 -2.01 -3.68 1.17
CA VAL A 137 -1.56 -2.43 1.81
C VAL A 137 -0.45 -2.73 2.83
N ALA A 138 -0.59 -3.79 3.62
CA ALA A 138 0.46 -4.23 4.54
C ALA A 138 1.77 -4.54 3.80
N SER A 139 1.69 -5.27 2.68
CA SER A 139 2.85 -5.59 1.84
C SER A 139 3.48 -4.34 1.21
N ALA A 140 2.67 -3.38 0.75
CA ALA A 140 3.16 -2.12 0.20
C ALA A 140 3.89 -1.29 1.27
N MET A 141 3.33 -1.20 2.47
CA MET A 141 3.96 -0.54 3.61
C MET A 141 5.30 -1.20 3.97
N ASP A 142 5.35 -2.52 4.05
CA ASP A 142 6.57 -3.26 4.37
C ASP A 142 7.63 -3.17 3.27
N TYR A 143 7.23 -2.88 2.03
CA TYR A 143 8.15 -2.64 0.92
C TYR A 143 9.01 -1.38 1.11
N VAL A 144 8.59 -0.43 1.97
CA VAL A 144 9.40 0.75 2.32
C VAL A 144 10.78 0.33 2.84
N ALA A 145 10.89 -0.76 3.60
CA ALA A 145 12.16 -1.28 4.08
C ALA A 145 13.11 -1.72 2.94
N LYS A 146 12.57 -2.17 1.81
CA LYS A 146 13.37 -2.46 0.60
C LYS A 146 13.66 -1.20 -0.20
N LEU A 147 12.73 -0.25 -0.18
CA LEU A 147 12.86 1.02 -0.88
C LEU A 147 14.04 1.83 -0.34
N THR A 148 14.21 1.88 0.98
CA THR A 148 15.32 2.62 1.64
C THR A 148 16.69 2.03 1.35
N LEU A 149 16.79 0.72 1.07
CA LEU A 149 18.05 0.10 0.61
C LEU A 149 18.43 0.59 -0.80
N ARG A 150 17.44 0.85 -1.65
CA ARG A 150 17.65 1.31 -3.03
C ARG A 150 17.77 2.84 -3.12
N TYR A 151 17.09 3.56 -2.24
CA TYR A 151 17.06 5.01 -2.13
C TYR A 151 17.46 5.43 -0.71
N PRO A 152 18.75 5.36 -0.37
CA PRO A 152 19.23 5.65 0.98
C PRO A 152 19.07 7.13 1.40
N GLN A 153 18.69 8.00 0.47
CA GLN A 153 18.30 9.37 0.76
C GLN A 153 16.93 9.52 1.44
N LEU A 154 16.09 8.48 1.43
CA LEU A 154 14.76 8.51 2.04
C LEU A 154 14.84 8.47 3.57
N ALA A 155 14.29 9.51 4.22
CA ALA A 155 14.08 9.58 5.66
C ALA A 155 12.82 8.80 6.06
N ALA A 156 12.92 7.47 6.05
CA ALA A 156 11.80 6.58 6.33
C ALA A 156 11.57 6.35 7.83
N ASP A 157 12.58 6.60 8.66
CA ASP A 157 12.50 6.56 10.12
C ASP A 157 11.56 7.62 10.70
N ASP A 158 11.23 8.66 9.91
CA ASP A 158 10.22 9.67 10.25
C ASP A 158 9.11 9.83 9.19
N ALA A 159 8.78 8.73 8.50
CA ALA A 159 7.81 8.76 7.41
C ALA A 159 6.38 9.10 7.86
N LEU A 160 5.72 9.92 7.03
CA LEU A 160 4.30 10.28 7.15
C LEU A 160 3.46 9.40 6.22
N VAL A 161 2.33 8.88 6.71
CA VAL A 161 1.30 8.26 5.86
C VAL A 161 0.12 9.20 5.72
N VAL A 162 -0.32 9.42 4.49
CA VAL A 162 -1.53 10.18 4.18
C VAL A 162 -2.48 9.30 3.40
N GLY A 163 -3.73 9.23 3.85
CA GLY A 163 -4.76 8.53 3.11
C GLY A 163 -5.98 9.41 2.86
N HIS A 164 -6.73 9.08 1.80
CA HIS A 164 -8.03 9.71 1.51
C HIS A 164 -9.16 8.69 1.56
N SER A 165 -10.27 9.02 2.23
CA SER A 165 -11.48 8.19 2.27
C SER A 165 -11.16 6.76 2.75
N ALA A 166 -11.47 5.74 1.95
CA ALA A 166 -11.03 4.35 2.17
C ALA A 166 -9.52 4.24 2.48
N GLY A 167 -8.68 4.98 1.76
CA GLY A 167 -7.24 5.04 2.01
C GLY A 167 -6.86 5.70 3.33
N ALA A 168 -7.67 6.63 3.83
CA ALA A 168 -7.46 7.25 5.15
C ALA A 168 -7.70 6.25 6.28
N GLN A 169 -8.72 5.39 6.14
CA GLN A 169 -8.92 4.26 7.06
C GLN A 169 -7.72 3.30 7.00
N LEU A 170 -7.29 2.92 5.78
CA LEU A 170 -6.14 2.04 5.59
C LEU A 170 -4.84 2.63 6.15
N ALA A 171 -4.63 3.94 6.03
CA ALA A 171 -3.46 4.64 6.56
C ALA A 171 -3.40 4.59 8.10
N VAL A 172 -4.52 4.89 8.77
CA VAL A 172 -4.57 4.84 10.23
C VAL A 172 -4.44 3.39 10.72
N TRP A 173 -5.17 2.45 10.12
CA TRP A 173 -5.00 1.02 10.44
C TRP A 173 -3.56 0.54 10.25
N ALA A 174 -2.94 0.85 9.11
CA ALA A 174 -1.59 0.40 8.80
C ALA A 174 -0.54 0.90 9.82
N SER A 175 -0.77 2.05 10.44
CA SER A 175 0.11 2.58 11.49
C SER A 175 0.06 1.80 12.82
N THR A 176 -1.04 1.07 13.05
CA THR A 176 -1.30 0.30 14.28
C THR A 176 -0.92 -1.17 14.15
N ARG A 177 -0.40 -1.60 13.00
CA ARG A 177 -0.06 -3.00 12.69
C ARG A 177 0.96 -3.65 13.64
N HIS A 178 1.77 -2.85 14.32
CA HIS A 178 2.78 -3.33 15.25
C HIS A 178 2.17 -3.93 16.54
N ASP A 179 0.93 -3.55 16.87
CA ASP A 179 0.17 -4.11 17.99
C ASP A 179 -0.61 -5.38 17.60
N LEU A 180 -0.65 -5.74 16.32
CA LEU A 180 -1.29 -6.97 15.85
C LEU A 180 -0.43 -8.20 16.15
N HIS A 181 -1.07 -9.32 16.45
CA HIS A 181 -0.39 -10.54 16.90
C HIS A 181 -0.73 -11.76 16.03
N GLY A 182 0.12 -12.79 16.11
CA GLY A 182 -0.14 -14.09 15.49
C GLY A 182 -0.35 -14.05 13.98
N ASP A 183 -1.54 -14.48 13.56
CA ASP A 183 -2.02 -14.57 12.18
C ASP A 183 -2.98 -13.45 11.80
N GLU A 184 -3.10 -12.40 12.63
CA GLU A 184 -3.88 -11.21 12.28
C GLU A 184 -3.37 -10.58 10.98
N VAL A 185 -4.32 -10.09 10.18
CA VAL A 185 -4.09 -9.50 8.87
C VAL A 185 -3.11 -8.33 9.01
N GLY A 186 -1.99 -8.38 8.27
CA GLY A 186 -0.96 -7.36 8.34
C GLY A 186 -0.09 -7.37 9.60
N SER A 187 -0.16 -8.37 10.48
CA SER A 187 0.75 -8.47 11.64
C SER A 187 2.23 -8.56 11.24
N ARG A 188 3.12 -8.30 12.21
CA ARG A 188 4.60 -8.35 12.04
C ARG A 188 5.13 -7.38 10.96
N PRO A 189 4.82 -6.07 11.06
CA PRO A 189 5.26 -5.10 10.07
C PRO A 189 6.79 -4.96 10.02
N LEU A 190 7.33 -4.74 8.82
CA LEU A 190 8.74 -4.38 8.60
C LEU A 190 8.97 -2.87 8.62
N PHE A 191 7.90 -2.10 8.57
CA PHE A 191 7.90 -0.65 8.54
C PHE A 191 6.81 -0.10 9.47
N ARG A 192 7.17 0.87 10.32
CA ARG A 192 6.24 1.57 11.21
C ARG A 192 6.31 3.07 10.88
N PRO A 193 5.23 3.69 10.38
CA PRO A 193 5.20 5.13 10.20
C PRO A 193 5.12 5.84 11.55
N THR A 194 5.62 7.08 11.62
CA THR A 194 5.69 7.84 12.89
C THR A 194 4.53 8.80 13.09
N ARG A 195 3.69 9.00 12.06
CA ARG A 195 2.59 9.97 12.02
C ARG A 195 1.65 9.71 10.86
N VAL A 196 0.38 10.08 11.01
CA VAL A 196 -0.66 9.85 10.00
C VAL A 196 -1.53 11.11 9.79
N ILE A 197 -1.84 11.40 8.53
CA ILE A 197 -2.92 12.31 8.15
C ILE A 197 -4.06 11.53 7.50
N SER A 198 -5.26 11.62 8.08
CA SER A 198 -6.48 11.03 7.53
C SER A 198 -7.34 12.09 6.86
N LEU A 199 -7.42 12.08 5.53
CA LEU A 199 -8.29 12.97 4.75
C LEU A 199 -9.67 12.31 4.54
N ALA A 200 -10.70 12.79 5.23
CA ALA A 200 -12.08 12.33 5.12
C ALA A 200 -12.28 10.80 5.34
N GLY A 201 -11.55 10.22 6.29
CA GLY A 201 -11.57 8.77 6.55
C GLY A 201 -12.76 8.26 7.38
N PRO A 202 -13.32 7.07 7.06
CA PRO A 202 -14.26 6.36 7.93
C PRO A 202 -13.48 5.65 9.05
N LEU A 203 -13.06 6.43 10.05
CA LEU A 203 -12.23 5.96 11.17
C LEU A 203 -13.02 5.22 12.27
N ASP A 204 -14.34 5.13 12.14
CA ASP A 204 -15.22 4.27 12.94
C ASP A 204 -16.10 3.47 11.96
N MET A 205 -15.57 2.33 11.51
CA MET A 205 -16.15 1.53 10.45
C MET A 205 -17.49 0.92 10.87
N VAL A 206 -17.63 0.51 12.13
CA VAL A 206 -18.90 0.00 12.66
C VAL A 206 -19.98 1.09 12.66
N TYR A 207 -19.64 2.31 13.09
CA TYR A 207 -20.56 3.46 13.06
C TYR A 207 -21.04 3.77 11.64
N ALA A 208 -20.12 3.79 10.68
CA ALA A 208 -20.41 4.11 9.28
C ALA A 208 -21.24 3.01 8.59
N ALA A 209 -20.88 1.74 8.76
CA ALA A 209 -21.62 0.60 8.19
C ALA A 209 -23.07 0.54 8.71
N ASN A 210 -23.28 0.77 10.01
CA ASN A 210 -24.62 0.80 10.61
C ASN A 210 -25.47 2.00 10.16
N ARG A 211 -24.86 3.00 9.53
CA ARG A 211 -25.53 4.18 8.94
C ARG A 211 -25.63 4.11 7.42
N GLY A 212 -25.37 2.94 6.83
CA GLY A 212 -25.64 2.69 5.42
C GLY A 212 -24.42 2.78 4.50
N ASP A 213 -23.19 2.86 5.04
CA ASP A 213 -22.00 2.71 4.20
C ASP A 213 -21.81 1.25 3.76
N ASN A 214 -22.40 0.92 2.61
CA ASN A 214 -22.31 -0.41 2.03
C ASN A 214 -20.93 -0.74 1.43
N HIS A 215 -20.04 0.24 1.24
CA HIS A 215 -18.69 -0.02 0.76
C HIS A 215 -17.86 -0.72 1.85
N ILE A 216 -18.04 -0.33 3.11
CA ILE A 216 -17.44 -1.00 4.27
C ILE A 216 -17.95 -2.45 4.39
N VAL A 217 -19.27 -2.65 4.24
CA VAL A 217 -19.88 -3.98 4.26
C VAL A 217 -19.31 -4.86 3.15
N ALA A 218 -19.16 -4.31 1.94
CA ALA A 218 -18.62 -5.02 0.79
C ALA A 218 -17.14 -5.40 0.97
N VAL A 219 -16.28 -4.48 1.43
CA VAL A 219 -14.85 -4.76 1.58
C VAL A 219 -14.59 -5.75 2.71
N LEU A 220 -15.35 -5.70 3.81
CA LEU A 220 -15.22 -6.65 4.91
C LEU A 220 -16.00 -7.96 4.68
N GLY A 221 -16.80 -8.03 3.61
CA GLY A 221 -17.60 -9.21 3.28
C GLY A 221 -18.70 -9.53 4.30
N GLY A 222 -19.26 -8.50 4.96
CA GLY A 222 -20.33 -8.63 5.95
C GLY A 222 -20.54 -7.38 6.80
N ARG A 223 -21.70 -7.30 7.44
CA ARG A 223 -22.06 -6.26 8.43
C ARG A 223 -21.30 -6.49 9.75
N PRO A 224 -21.22 -5.46 10.63
CA PRO A 224 -20.56 -5.61 11.93
C PRO A 224 -21.05 -6.79 12.76
N ALA A 225 -22.36 -7.09 12.72
CA ALA A 225 -22.94 -8.22 13.45
C ALA A 225 -22.63 -9.60 12.82
N GLU A 226 -22.28 -9.64 11.54
CA GLU A 226 -22.04 -10.87 10.78
C GLU A 226 -20.56 -11.28 10.81
N VAL A 227 -19.66 -10.29 10.77
CA VAL A 227 -18.21 -10.50 10.74
C VAL A 227 -17.46 -9.64 11.77
N PRO A 228 -17.84 -9.64 13.07
CA PRO A 228 -17.31 -8.68 14.05
C PRO A 228 -15.79 -8.70 14.20
N GLN A 229 -15.15 -9.87 14.03
CA GLN A 229 -13.72 -10.07 14.13
C GLN A 229 -12.96 -9.37 13.00
N ARG A 230 -13.57 -9.25 11.81
CA ARG A 230 -12.96 -8.51 10.69
C ARG A 230 -12.96 -7.01 10.99
N TYR A 231 -14.05 -6.48 11.55
CA TYR A 231 -14.10 -5.09 12.01
C TYR A 231 -13.08 -4.86 13.13
N ALA A 232 -13.02 -5.72 14.14
CA ALA A 232 -12.04 -5.60 15.22
C ALA A 232 -10.58 -5.55 14.70
N SER A 233 -10.27 -6.32 13.65
CA SER A 233 -8.91 -6.38 13.10
C SER A 233 -8.48 -5.11 12.35
N VAL A 234 -9.40 -4.34 11.74
CA VAL A 234 -9.03 -3.23 10.85
C VAL A 234 -9.73 -1.90 11.09
N ASP A 235 -10.70 -1.84 12.00
CA ASP A 235 -11.42 -0.61 12.35
C ASP A 235 -10.54 0.30 13.25
N PRO A 236 -10.13 1.49 12.78
CA PRO A 236 -9.19 2.33 13.53
C PRO A 236 -9.64 2.67 14.95
N ILE A 237 -10.92 2.94 15.18
CA ILE A 237 -11.42 3.28 16.52
C ILE A 237 -11.35 2.11 17.52
N GLN A 238 -11.22 0.87 17.02
CA GLN A 238 -11.05 -0.32 17.84
C GLN A 238 -9.57 -0.61 18.14
N ASN A 239 -8.67 -0.09 17.29
CA ASN A 239 -7.22 -0.30 17.33
C ASN A 239 -6.47 1.01 17.66
N LEU A 240 -6.93 1.73 18.69
CA LEU A 240 -6.35 3.01 19.07
C LEU A 240 -4.94 2.83 19.66
N ASP A 241 -3.93 3.38 18.98
CA ASP A 241 -2.57 3.53 19.47
C ASP A 241 -2.31 4.98 19.93
N PRO A 242 -2.13 5.24 21.25
CA PRO A 242 -1.78 6.55 21.76
C PRO A 242 -0.42 7.11 21.31
N GLU A 243 0.51 6.26 20.88
CA GLU A 243 1.87 6.64 20.49
C GLU A 243 1.92 7.28 19.11
N VAL A 244 1.05 6.86 18.18
CA VAL A 244 1.02 7.37 16.80
C VAL A 244 0.15 8.63 16.70
N PRO A 245 0.74 9.80 16.36
CA PRO A 245 -0.01 11.02 16.09
C PRO A 245 -0.94 10.88 14.88
N VAL A 246 -2.20 11.28 15.05
CA VAL A 246 -3.18 11.33 13.95
C VAL A 246 -3.79 12.71 13.79
N ILE A 247 -3.60 13.30 12.61
CA ILE A 247 -4.30 14.53 12.20
C ILE A 247 -5.43 14.12 11.27
N ALA A 248 -6.66 14.21 11.74
CA ALA A 248 -7.83 14.04 10.88
C ALA A 248 -8.15 15.36 10.20
N VAL A 249 -8.41 15.33 8.89
CA VAL A 249 -8.81 16.50 8.10
C VAL A 249 -10.12 16.15 7.40
N HIS A 250 -11.14 17.01 7.52
CA HIS A 250 -12.47 16.68 7.01
C HIS A 250 -13.17 17.92 6.43
N GLY A 251 -13.81 17.77 5.27
CA GLY A 251 -14.62 18.85 4.68
C GLY A 251 -15.93 19.04 5.44
N THR A 252 -16.37 20.29 5.65
CA THR A 252 -17.63 20.54 6.38
C THR A 252 -18.88 20.16 5.59
N LEU A 253 -18.77 19.97 4.27
CA LEU A 253 -19.87 19.59 3.37
C LEU A 253 -19.72 18.14 2.87
N ASP A 254 -18.94 17.31 3.57
CA ASP A 254 -18.83 15.89 3.23
C ASP A 254 -20.13 15.13 3.56
N THR A 255 -20.73 14.57 2.51
CA THR A 255 -21.94 13.74 2.60
C THR A 255 -21.67 12.27 2.27
N VAL A 256 -20.44 11.90 1.92
CA VAL A 256 -20.05 10.53 1.59
C VAL A 256 -19.55 9.83 2.85
N VAL A 257 -18.61 10.46 3.55
CA VAL A 257 -18.18 10.04 4.88
C VAL A 257 -18.59 11.15 5.84
N SER A 258 -19.41 10.82 6.84
CA SER A 258 -19.83 11.84 7.81
C SER A 258 -18.61 12.38 8.58
N PRO A 259 -18.47 13.70 8.76
CA PRO A 259 -17.45 14.31 9.64
C PRO A 259 -17.45 13.77 11.07
N ALA A 260 -18.59 13.22 11.50
CA ALA A 260 -18.71 12.52 12.78
C ALA A 260 -17.71 11.36 12.92
N ASN A 261 -17.29 10.70 11.83
CA ASN A 261 -16.25 9.67 11.88
C ASN A 261 -14.94 10.22 12.46
N SER A 262 -14.44 11.32 11.88
CA SER A 262 -13.21 11.95 12.35
C SER A 262 -13.35 12.52 13.77
N GLN A 263 -14.49 13.14 14.08
CA GLN A 263 -14.77 13.63 15.43
C GLN A 263 -14.76 12.51 16.48
N ARG A 264 -15.41 11.37 16.19
CA ARG A 264 -15.46 10.22 17.09
C ARG A 264 -14.09 9.61 17.34
N TYR A 265 -13.32 9.40 16.28
CA TYR A 265 -11.96 8.85 16.39
C TYR A 265 -11.06 9.76 17.22
N VAL A 266 -10.99 11.07 16.89
CA VAL A 266 -10.15 12.04 17.60
C VAL A 266 -10.54 12.12 19.09
N ALA A 267 -11.84 12.16 19.39
CA ALA A 267 -12.30 12.14 20.78
C ALA A 267 -11.92 10.86 21.52
N ALA A 268 -12.03 9.69 20.86
CA ALA A 268 -11.68 8.41 21.45
C ALA A 268 -10.18 8.27 21.71
N LEU A 269 -9.34 8.69 20.75
CA LEU A 269 -7.89 8.66 20.87
C LEU A 269 -7.40 9.59 21.99
N LYS A 270 -7.91 10.84 22.03
CA LYS A 270 -7.62 11.78 23.12
C LYS A 270 -8.02 11.25 24.49
N LYS A 271 -9.18 10.59 24.58
CA LYS A 271 -9.65 9.98 25.85
C LYS A 271 -8.70 8.87 26.34
N ARG A 272 -7.96 8.22 25.45
CA ARG A 272 -6.90 7.24 25.80
C ARG A 272 -5.54 7.88 26.08
N GLY A 273 -5.45 9.21 26.11
CA GLY A 273 -4.18 9.94 26.28
C GLY A 273 -3.34 10.01 25.00
N GLY A 274 -3.92 9.65 23.85
CA GLY A 274 -3.25 9.71 22.56
C GLY A 274 -3.21 11.09 21.94
N ARG A 275 -2.36 11.24 20.93
CA ARG A 275 -2.06 12.50 20.24
C ARG A 275 -2.90 12.61 18.97
N ALA A 276 -3.92 13.47 18.97
CA ALA A 276 -4.81 13.60 17.83
C ALA A 276 -5.33 15.02 17.64
N SER A 277 -5.64 15.40 16.41
CA SER A 277 -6.37 16.64 16.12
C SER A 277 -7.34 16.48 14.95
N LEU A 278 -8.28 17.42 14.86
CA LEU A 278 -9.25 17.50 13.78
C LEU A 278 -9.20 18.89 13.15
N GLU A 279 -8.85 18.95 11.88
CA GLU A 279 -9.01 20.12 11.04
C GLU A 279 -10.29 19.98 10.21
N MET A 280 -11.23 20.90 10.39
CA MET A 280 -12.40 21.02 9.52
C MET A 280 -12.12 22.04 8.41
N ILE A 281 -12.24 21.65 7.14
CA ILE A 281 -12.03 22.53 5.99
C ILE A 281 -13.39 23.08 5.52
N PRO A 282 -13.71 24.37 5.74
CA PRO A 282 -15.01 24.93 5.41
C PRO A 282 -15.30 24.85 3.90
N GLY A 283 -16.52 24.42 3.56
CA GLY A 283 -17.01 24.39 2.17
C GLY A 283 -16.50 23.23 1.32
N GLU A 284 -15.50 22.47 1.79
CA GLU A 284 -15.02 21.29 1.06
C GLU A 284 -15.97 20.10 1.26
N ASN A 285 -16.12 19.30 0.21
CA ASN A 285 -16.83 18.03 0.19
C ASN A 285 -15.83 16.86 0.13
N HIS A 286 -16.35 15.64 -0.01
CA HIS A 286 -15.56 14.42 0.05
C HIS A 286 -14.41 14.34 -0.96
N THR A 287 -14.63 14.81 -2.20
CA THR A 287 -13.64 14.69 -3.27
C THR A 287 -12.83 15.97 -3.44
N SER A 288 -13.41 17.13 -3.12
CA SER A 288 -12.74 18.41 -3.30
C SER A 288 -11.56 18.59 -2.34
N ILE A 289 -11.57 17.92 -1.18
CA ILE A 289 -10.47 17.97 -0.19
C ILE A 289 -9.11 17.51 -0.74
N VAL A 290 -9.09 16.65 -1.76
CA VAL A 290 -7.86 16.19 -2.45
C VAL A 290 -7.72 16.75 -3.86
N SER A 291 -8.66 17.58 -4.31
CA SER A 291 -8.61 18.17 -5.65
C SER A 291 -7.69 19.37 -5.68
N THR A 292 -6.67 19.35 -6.55
CA THR A 292 -5.74 20.49 -6.74
C THR A 292 -6.42 21.80 -7.16
N ARG A 293 -7.70 21.73 -7.58
CA ARG A 293 -8.50 22.87 -8.03
C ARG A 293 -9.39 23.45 -6.93
N SER A 294 -9.48 22.83 -5.76
CA SER A 294 -10.34 23.31 -4.69
C SER A 294 -9.69 24.45 -3.89
N PRO A 295 -10.47 25.38 -3.32
CA PRO A 295 -9.95 26.40 -2.43
C PRO A 295 -9.23 25.83 -1.19
N GLY A 296 -9.75 24.74 -0.63
CA GLY A 296 -9.21 24.08 0.56
C GLY A 296 -7.92 23.29 0.33
N PHE A 297 -7.59 22.96 -0.92
CA PHE A 297 -6.40 22.15 -1.24
C PHE A 297 -5.10 22.76 -0.72
N LYS A 298 -4.95 24.09 -0.78
CA LYS A 298 -3.75 24.77 -0.26
C LYS A 298 -3.56 24.53 1.24
N ARG A 299 -4.65 24.45 2.00
CA ARG A 299 -4.60 24.15 3.44
C ARG A 299 -4.22 22.69 3.68
N VAL A 300 -4.79 21.76 2.92
CA VAL A 300 -4.43 20.33 2.98
C VAL A 300 -2.96 20.13 2.65
N LEU A 301 -2.47 20.73 1.57
CA LEU A 301 -1.08 20.68 1.16
C LEU A 301 -0.15 21.24 2.24
N HIS A 302 -0.50 22.40 2.81
CA HIS A 302 0.27 22.98 3.91
C HIS A 302 0.29 22.07 5.15
N LEU A 303 -0.83 21.44 5.51
CA LEU A 303 -0.87 20.51 6.65
C LEU A 303 0.03 19.30 6.42
N ILE A 304 0.03 18.74 5.21
CA ILE A 304 0.91 17.60 4.87
C ILE A 304 2.37 18.03 4.93
N THR A 305 2.75 19.13 4.27
CA THR A 305 4.14 19.63 4.27
C THR A 305 4.62 19.95 5.69
N ALA A 306 3.84 20.73 6.45
CA ALA A 306 4.22 21.08 7.82
C ALA A 306 4.33 19.87 8.74
N THR A 307 3.46 18.86 8.58
CA THR A 307 3.50 17.62 9.37
C THR A 307 4.71 16.75 9.01
N SER A 308 5.08 16.73 7.73
CA SER A 308 6.24 15.98 7.23
C SER A 308 7.57 16.60 7.66
N GLU A 309 7.62 17.91 7.87
CA GLU A 309 8.84 18.63 8.25
C GLU A 309 8.95 18.86 9.77
N ALA A 310 7.86 18.69 10.52
CA ALA A 310 7.83 18.97 11.95
C ALA A 310 8.56 17.88 12.77
N GLU A 311 9.24 18.30 13.82
CA GLU A 311 9.65 17.37 14.88
C GLU A 311 8.43 16.80 15.60
N GLN A 312 8.61 15.63 16.23
CA GLN A 312 7.52 14.95 16.92
C GLN A 312 6.79 15.85 17.91
N ASP A 313 7.49 16.60 18.76
CA ASP A 313 6.90 17.48 19.78
C ASP A 313 6.21 18.75 19.22
N GLN A 314 6.45 19.08 17.94
CA GLN A 314 5.89 20.24 17.24
C GLN A 314 4.59 19.93 16.50
N LEU A 315 4.21 18.66 16.38
CA LEU A 315 2.99 18.26 15.70
C LEU A 315 1.73 18.88 16.35
N PRO A 316 0.76 19.37 15.55
CA PRO A 316 -0.46 20.04 16.03
C PRO A 316 -1.51 19.02 16.52
N VAL A 317 -1.14 18.16 17.47
CA VAL A 317 -1.90 16.97 17.92
C VAL A 317 -2.10 16.92 19.44
N LYS A 318 -1.98 18.07 20.12
CA LYS A 318 -2.22 18.19 21.56
C LYS A 318 -3.70 17.99 21.90
#